data_AF-A0A1J5B842-F1
#
_entry.id   AF-A0A1J5B842-F1
#
_cell.length_a   1.000
_cell.length_b   1.000
_cell.length_c   1.000
_cell.angle_alpha   90.00
_cell.angle_beta   90.00
_cell.angle_gamma   90.00
#
_symmetry.space_group_name_H-M   'P 1'
#
loop_
_entity.id
_entity.type
_entity.pdbx_description
1 polymer ?
#
loop_
_entity_poly.entity_id
_entity_poly.type
_entity_poly.pdbx_seq_one_letter_code
_entity_poly.pdbx_strand_id
1 'polypeptide(L)'
;MPNHFHLLVKQIKDNNILSSLSSFSNSYSKYFNLKHEQEGPVFQGRFQAVRIITNEQFLHVNRYIHLNPYTSSIIKSIKELNDYPYSSLKEYLHPSQTNICETATILDEFKSRLDYQNFILDQADYQKQLHQIKSLTLE
;
A
#
# COMPACT_ATOMS: atom_id res chain seq x y z
N MET A 1 6.76 4.14 0.59
CA MET A 1 7.29 5.06 -0.45
C MET A 1 8.26 6.07 0.17
N PRO A 2 9.21 6.68 -0.57
CA PRO A 2 9.56 6.45 -1.99
C PRO A 2 10.47 5.24 -2.23
N ASN A 3 11.05 4.66 -1.18
CA ASN A 3 12.03 3.56 -1.28
C ASN A 3 11.45 2.17 -1.00
N HIS A 4 10.14 2.06 -0.80
CA HIS A 4 9.43 0.82 -0.52
C HIS A 4 7.95 0.92 -0.93
N PHE A 5 7.29 -0.23 -1.05
CA PHE A 5 5.86 -0.34 -1.32
C PHE A 5 5.17 -1.23 -0.26
N HIS A 6 3.87 -1.06 -0.10
CA HIS A 6 3.03 -1.92 0.73
C HIS A 6 1.95 -2.57 -0.14
N LEU A 7 1.71 -3.86 0.07
CA LEU A 7 0.71 -4.62 -0.67
C LEU A 7 -0.23 -5.32 0.31
N LEU A 8 -1.53 -5.27 0.02
CA LEU A 8 -2.53 -6.10 0.66
C LEU A 8 -2.93 -7.19 -0.33
N VAL A 9 -2.56 -8.43 -0.04
CA VAL A 9 -2.71 -9.55 -0.97
C VAL A 9 -3.43 -10.72 -0.31
N LYS A 10 -4.26 -11.41 -1.10
CA LYS A 10 -4.92 -12.65 -0.69
C LYS A 10 -4.23 -13.84 -1.36
N GLN A 11 -3.81 -14.82 -0.55
CA GLN A 11 -3.27 -16.06 -1.07
C GLN A 11 -4.40 -16.90 -1.68
N ILE A 12 -4.30 -17.22 -2.98
CA ILE A 12 -5.28 -18.06 -3.69
C ILE A 12 -4.84 -19.53 -3.71
N LYS A 13 -3.53 -19.79 -3.67
CA LYS A 13 -2.92 -21.13 -3.64
C LYS A 13 -1.76 -21.14 -2.65
N ASP A 14 -1.52 -22.28 -2.03
CA ASP A 14 -0.45 -22.42 -1.03
C ASP A 14 0.92 -21.98 -1.56
N ASN A 15 1.65 -21.24 -0.72
CA ASN A 15 2.98 -20.68 -0.97
C ASN A 15 3.10 -19.73 -2.18
N ASN A 16 2.01 -19.37 -2.84
CA ASN A 16 2.07 -18.59 -4.08
C ASN A 16 2.51 -17.13 -3.87
N ILE A 17 2.25 -16.53 -2.70
CA ILE A 17 2.73 -15.17 -2.40
C ILE A 17 4.26 -15.12 -2.42
N LEU A 18 4.91 -16.09 -1.76
CA LEU A 18 6.37 -16.18 -1.69
C LEU A 18 6.99 -16.32 -3.08
N SER A 19 6.50 -17.27 -3.88
CA SER A 19 7.02 -17.53 -5.23
C SER A 19 6.75 -16.37 -6.20
N SER A 20 5.57 -15.74 -6.11
CA SER A 20 5.18 -14.61 -6.96
C SER A 20 6.00 -13.37 -6.65
N LEU A 21 6.14 -12.99 -5.37
CA LEU A 21 6.97 -11.85 -4.98
C LEU A 21 8.45 -12.08 -5.27
N SER A 22 8.96 -13.30 -5.07
CA SER A 22 10.34 -13.63 -5.46
C SER A 22 10.56 -13.46 -6.96
N SER A 23 9.64 -13.96 -7.78
CA SER A 23 9.72 -13.83 -9.24
C SER A 23 9.65 -12.37 -9.68
N PHE A 24 8.72 -11.60 -9.10
CA PHE A 24 8.58 -10.17 -9.35
C PHE A 24 9.86 -9.40 -8.99
N SER A 25 10.37 -9.56 -7.76
CA SER A 25 11.57 -8.85 -7.30
C SER A 25 12.81 -9.21 -8.14
N ASN A 26 12.98 -10.48 -8.51
CA ASN A 26 14.10 -10.89 -9.36
C ASN A 26 14.00 -10.30 -10.77
N SER A 27 12.81 -10.38 -11.38
CA SER A 27 12.55 -9.83 -12.71
C SER A 27 12.78 -8.31 -12.74
N TYR A 28 12.25 -7.60 -11.74
CA TYR A 28 12.41 -6.16 -11.61
C TYR A 28 13.86 -5.75 -11.37
N SER A 29 14.59 -6.45 -10.49
CA SER A 29 16.00 -6.15 -10.22
C SER A 29 16.85 -6.30 -11.49
N LYS A 30 16.61 -7.37 -12.26
CA LYS A 30 17.31 -7.59 -13.54
C LYS A 30 16.98 -6.49 -14.54
N TYR A 31 15.70 -6.14 -14.69
CA TYR A 31 15.28 -5.05 -15.57
C TYR A 31 15.92 -3.72 -15.18
N PHE A 32 15.89 -3.36 -13.89
CA PHE A 32 16.45 -2.11 -13.38
C PHE A 32 17.95 -2.03 -13.64
N ASN A 33 18.70 -3.07 -13.30
CA ASN A 33 20.15 -3.14 -13.49
C ASN A 33 20.52 -3.03 -14.98
N LEU A 34 19.82 -3.76 -15.86
CA LEU A 34 20.05 -3.67 -17.30
C LEU A 34 19.75 -2.28 -17.86
N LYS A 35 18.67 -1.64 -17.39
CA LYS A 35 18.27 -0.30 -17.86
C LYS A 35 19.22 0.79 -17.41
N HIS A 36 19.78 0.66 -16.21
CA HIS A 36 20.61 1.68 -15.58
C HIS A 36 22.11 1.37 -15.62
N GLU A 37 22.51 0.28 -16.31
CA GLU A 37 23.90 -0.19 -16.39
C GLU A 37 24.55 -0.35 -15.01
N GLN A 38 23.78 -0.87 -14.04
CA GLN A 38 24.23 -1.11 -12.68
C GLN A 38 24.34 -2.59 -12.37
N GLU A 39 25.13 -2.90 -11.35
CA GLU A 39 25.26 -4.25 -10.79
C GLU A 39 24.91 -4.24 -9.30
N GLY A 40 24.48 -5.39 -8.79
CA GLY A 40 24.17 -5.57 -7.38
C GLY A 40 22.67 -5.58 -7.03
N PRO A 41 22.35 -5.66 -5.73
CA PRO A 41 20.98 -5.78 -5.25
C PRO A 41 20.20 -4.45 -5.33
N VAL A 42 18.98 -4.49 -5.87
CA VAL A 42 18.07 -3.34 -5.92
C VAL A 42 17.21 -3.25 -4.65
N PHE A 43 16.80 -4.40 -4.10
CA PHE A 43 16.01 -4.46 -2.87
C PHE A 43 16.91 -4.66 -1.65
N GLN A 44 16.63 -3.94 -0.56
CA GLN A 44 17.42 -3.96 0.68
C GLN A 44 17.28 -5.23 1.52
N GLY A 45 16.44 -6.19 1.11
CA GLY A 45 16.27 -7.45 1.83
C GLY A 45 15.01 -8.22 1.42
N ARG A 46 14.68 -9.24 2.22
CA ARG A 46 13.43 -10.00 2.06
C ARG A 46 12.24 -9.11 2.42
N PHE A 47 11.11 -9.33 1.75
CA PHE A 47 9.86 -8.69 2.14
C PHE A 47 9.44 -9.13 3.54
N GLN A 48 8.76 -8.23 4.25
CA GLN A 48 8.11 -8.54 5.52
C GLN A 48 6.63 -8.79 5.27
N ALA A 49 6.05 -9.73 6.00
CA ALA A 49 4.63 -10.07 5.88
C ALA A 49 4.01 -10.27 7.26
N VAL A 50 2.80 -9.76 7.42
CA VAL A 50 1.96 -9.95 8.60
C VAL A 50 0.65 -10.57 8.12
N ARG A 51 0.27 -11.71 8.71
CA ARG A 51 -1.00 -12.36 8.40
C ARG A 51 -2.15 -11.53 8.98
N ILE A 52 -3.14 -11.25 8.15
CA ILE A 52 -4.38 -10.63 8.57
C ILE A 52 -5.32 -11.71 9.10
N ILE A 53 -5.80 -11.54 10.34
CA ILE A 53 -6.61 -12.54 11.05
C ILE A 53 -8.02 -12.02 11.33
N THR A 54 -8.18 -10.70 11.56
CA THR A 54 -9.50 -10.09 11.84
C THR A 54 -9.91 -9.11 10.75
N ASN A 55 -11.22 -8.87 10.66
CA ASN A 55 -11.75 -7.87 9.73
C ASN A 55 -11.33 -6.45 10.12
N GLU A 56 -11.24 -6.13 11.41
CA GLU A 56 -10.76 -4.79 11.80
C GLU A 56 -9.32 -4.57 11.37
N GLN A 57 -8.47 -5.61 11.48
CA GLN A 57 -7.09 -5.55 10.99
C GLN A 57 -7.06 -5.39 9.47
N PHE A 58 -7.93 -6.08 8.74
CA PHE A 58 -8.04 -5.98 7.28
C PHE A 58 -8.38 -4.56 6.82
N LEU A 59 -9.43 -3.96 7.38
CA LEU A 59 -9.85 -2.59 7.09
C LEU A 59 -8.79 -1.56 7.52
N HIS A 60 -8.20 -1.75 8.71
CA HIS A 60 -7.14 -0.87 9.20
C HIS A 60 -5.91 -0.88 8.29
N VAL A 61 -5.46 -2.05 7.84
CA VAL A 61 -4.28 -2.16 6.95
C VAL A 61 -4.58 -1.56 5.58
N ASN A 62 -5.77 -1.77 5.03
CA ASN A 62 -6.19 -1.11 3.78
C ASN A 62 -6.07 0.42 3.90
N ARG A 63 -6.64 1.00 4.97
CA ARG A 63 -6.51 2.44 5.27
C ARG A 63 -5.06 2.89 5.43
N TYR A 64 -4.29 2.16 6.23
CA TYR A 64 -2.90 2.48 6.49
C TYR A 64 -2.06 2.57 5.20
N ILE A 65 -2.28 1.63 4.28
CA ILE A 65 -1.59 1.61 2.98
C ILE A 65 -1.96 2.85 2.15
N HIS A 66 -3.24 3.18 2.06
CA HIS A 66 -3.66 4.34 1.27
C HIS A 66 -3.18 5.66 1.87
N LEU A 67 -3.13 5.80 3.20
CA LEU A 67 -2.66 7.00 3.88
C LEU A 67 -1.13 7.17 3.91
N ASN A 68 -0.37 6.15 3.54
CA ASN A 68 1.10 6.17 3.64
C ASN A 68 1.75 7.37 2.93
N PRO A 69 1.41 7.71 1.67
CA PRO A 69 2.01 8.85 0.98
C PRO A 69 1.83 10.18 1.72
N TYR A 70 0.69 10.37 2.38
CA TYR A 70 0.42 11.55 3.21
C TYR A 70 1.21 11.51 4.53
N THR A 71 1.23 10.34 5.16
CA THR A 71 1.91 10.08 6.43
C THR A 71 3.41 10.34 6.32
N SER A 72 4.04 9.84 5.25
CA SER A 72 5.47 10.02 4.97
C SER A 72 5.79 11.37 4.31
N SER A 73 4.83 12.30 4.28
CA SER A 73 4.96 13.65 3.71
C SER A 73 5.43 13.70 2.24
N ILE A 74 5.16 12.63 1.47
CA ILE A 74 5.41 12.62 0.02
C ILE A 74 4.39 13.52 -0.68
N ILE A 75 3.14 13.46 -0.23
CA ILE A 75 2.13 14.46 -0.54
C ILE A 75 1.95 15.37 0.68
N LYS A 76 1.77 16.67 0.45
CA LYS A 76 1.74 17.67 1.53
C LYS A 76 0.33 17.86 2.05
N SER A 77 -0.66 17.79 1.16
CA SER A 77 -2.07 17.95 1.48
C SER A 77 -2.81 16.62 1.35
N ILE A 78 -3.73 16.37 2.26
CA ILE A 78 -4.64 15.21 2.18
C ILE A 78 -5.53 15.27 0.93
N LYS A 79 -5.74 16.46 0.37
CA LYS A 79 -6.49 16.66 -0.88
C LYS A 79 -5.83 15.99 -2.08
N GLU A 80 -4.50 15.82 -2.04
CA GLU A 80 -3.72 15.18 -3.11
C GLU A 80 -3.80 13.64 -3.06
N LEU A 81 -4.38 13.06 -2.00
CA LEU A 81 -4.39 11.62 -1.77
C LEU A 81 -5.10 10.87 -2.89
N ASN A 82 -6.23 11.41 -3.35
CA ASN A 82 -7.03 10.82 -4.42
C ASN A 82 -6.28 10.84 -5.76
N ASP A 83 -5.38 11.81 -5.96
CA ASP A 83 -4.66 11.99 -7.22
C ASP A 83 -3.31 11.27 -7.25
N TYR A 84 -2.83 10.77 -6.12
CA TYR A 84 -1.55 10.11 -6.01
C TYR A 84 -1.48 8.87 -6.94
N PRO A 85 -0.59 8.85 -7.94
CA PRO A 85 -0.64 7.84 -9.02
C PRO A 85 -0.14 6.46 -8.59
N TYR A 86 0.60 6.37 -7.49
CA TYR A 86 1.20 5.12 -7.02
C TYR A 86 0.41 4.49 -5.86
N SER A 87 -0.91 4.61 -5.91
CA SER A 87 -1.84 4.02 -4.97
C SER A 87 -3.05 3.49 -5.72
N SER A 88 -3.57 2.34 -5.29
CA SER A 88 -4.81 1.80 -5.83
C SER A 88 -6.06 2.53 -5.33
N LEU A 89 -5.93 3.56 -4.49
CA LEU A 89 -7.07 4.32 -3.94
C LEU A 89 -8.04 4.80 -5.04
N LYS A 90 -7.52 5.19 -6.21
CA LYS A 90 -8.35 5.58 -7.36
C LYS A 90 -9.32 4.48 -7.79
N GLU A 91 -8.91 3.21 -7.79
CA GLU A 91 -9.77 2.06 -8.12
C GLU A 91 -10.89 1.87 -7.09
N TYR A 92 -10.64 2.23 -5.81
CA TYR A 92 -11.65 2.19 -4.75
C TYR A 92 -12.64 3.36 -4.79
N LEU A 93 -12.21 4.54 -5.24
CA LEU A 93 -13.07 5.73 -5.27
C LEU A 93 -13.85 5.87 -6.58
N HIS A 94 -13.26 5.42 -7.68
CA HIS A 94 -13.83 5.58 -9.02
C HIS A 94 -13.92 4.22 -9.70
N PRO A 95 -15.09 3.84 -10.24
CA PRO A 95 -15.20 2.68 -11.11
C PRO A 95 -14.24 2.83 -12.30
N SER A 96 -13.15 2.08 -12.29
CA SER A 96 -12.13 2.09 -13.33
C SER A 96 -12.41 1.00 -14.37
N GLN A 97 -12.04 1.25 -15.62
CA GLN A 97 -12.05 0.23 -16.69
C GLN A 97 -10.85 -0.72 -16.57
N THR A 98 -9.76 -0.28 -15.93
CA THR A 98 -8.56 -1.07 -15.66
C THR A 98 -8.52 -1.36 -14.17
N ASN A 99 -8.86 -2.58 -13.77
CA ASN A 99 -8.86 -3.00 -12.37
C ASN A 99 -7.71 -3.99 -12.15
N ILE A 100 -6.65 -3.52 -11.51
CA ILE A 100 -5.57 -4.40 -11.02
C ILE A 100 -6.01 -5.00 -9.69
N CYS A 101 -6.71 -4.21 -8.87
CA CYS A 101 -7.14 -4.60 -7.54
C CYS A 101 -8.56 -5.17 -7.56
N GLU A 102 -8.77 -6.22 -6.76
CA GLU A 102 -10.10 -6.64 -6.33
C GLU A 102 -10.53 -5.69 -5.20
N THR A 103 -11.61 -4.93 -5.41
CA THR A 103 -12.06 -3.86 -4.49
C THR A 103 -13.35 -4.19 -3.76
N ALA A 104 -14.16 -5.13 -4.25
CA ALA A 104 -15.48 -5.43 -3.70
C ALA A 104 -15.38 -5.96 -2.27
N THR A 105 -14.41 -6.83 -1.97
CA THR A 105 -14.26 -7.39 -0.60
C THR A 105 -14.13 -6.31 0.49
N ILE A 106 -13.52 -5.16 0.17
CA ILE A 106 -13.44 -4.02 1.10
C ILE A 106 -14.67 -3.12 0.97
N LEU A 107 -15.08 -2.79 -0.26
CA LEU A 107 -16.16 -1.82 -0.49
C LEU A 107 -17.52 -2.32 -0.01
N ASP A 108 -17.76 -3.63 -0.01
CA ASP A 108 -18.99 -4.26 0.48
C ASP A 108 -19.19 -4.10 1.99
N GLU A 109 -18.13 -3.77 2.74
CA GLU A 109 -18.19 -3.45 4.18
C GLU A 109 -18.74 -2.02 4.43
N PHE A 110 -18.93 -1.22 3.38
CA PHE A 110 -19.38 0.16 3.47
C PHE A 110 -20.69 0.35 2.72
N LYS A 111 -21.56 1.24 3.24
CA LYS A 111 -22.83 1.57 2.58
C LYS A 111 -22.63 2.31 1.25
N SER A 112 -21.52 3.03 1.12
CA SER A 112 -21.18 3.78 -0.08
C SER A 112 -19.67 4.02 -0.20
N ARG A 113 -19.21 4.37 -1.42
CA ARG A 113 -17.82 4.80 -1.63
C ARG A 113 -17.47 6.08 -0.86
N LEU A 114 -18.47 6.92 -0.57
CA LEU A 114 -18.28 8.11 0.26
C LEU A 114 -18.01 7.70 1.71
N ASP A 115 -18.73 6.72 2.25
CA ASP A 115 -18.47 6.19 3.59
C ASP A 115 -17.09 5.56 3.69
N TYR A 116 -16.67 4.80 2.66
CA TYR A 116 -15.30 4.30 2.56
C TYR A 116 -14.27 5.43 2.54
N GLN A 117 -14.48 6.47 1.72
CA GLN A 117 -13.58 7.61 1.68
C GLN A 117 -13.47 8.31 3.04
N ASN A 118 -14.60 8.52 3.72
CA ASN A 118 -14.64 9.09 5.06
C ASN A 118 -13.88 8.21 6.06
N PHE A 119 -14.05 6.89 5.99
CA PHE A 119 -13.30 5.93 6.80
C PHE A 119 -11.79 5.98 6.54
N ILE A 120 -11.33 6.29 5.33
CA ILE A 120 -9.89 6.48 5.08
C ILE A 120 -9.42 7.78 5.73
N LEU A 121 -10.17 8.86 5.56
CA LEU A 121 -9.77 10.21 5.95
C LEU A 121 -9.84 10.47 7.46
N ASP A 122 -10.72 9.78 8.18
CA ASP A 122 -10.96 9.98 9.63
C ASP A 122 -9.72 9.78 10.52
N GLN A 123 -8.72 9.00 10.07
CA GLN A 123 -7.49 8.69 10.80
C GLN A 123 -6.23 9.29 10.14
N ALA A 124 -6.37 10.12 9.11
CA ALA A 124 -5.24 10.66 8.36
C ALA A 124 -4.26 11.45 9.27
N ASP A 125 -4.79 12.38 10.06
CA ASP A 125 -3.98 13.22 10.94
C ASP A 125 -3.40 12.43 12.11
N TYR A 126 -4.18 11.52 12.70
CA TYR A 126 -3.73 10.66 13.78
C TYR A 126 -2.56 9.76 13.33
N GLN A 127 -2.68 9.11 12.17
CA GLN A 127 -1.60 8.28 11.62
C GLN A 127 -0.34 9.10 11.35
N LYS A 128 -0.48 10.31 10.82
CA LYS A 128 0.64 11.22 10.57
C LYS A 128 1.33 11.66 11.87
N GLN A 129 0.56 12.01 12.89
CA GLN A 129 1.07 12.35 14.22
C GLN A 129 1.82 11.17 14.85
N LEU A 130 1.25 9.96 14.81
CA LEU A 130 1.92 8.76 15.32
C LEU A 130 3.25 8.51 14.60
N HIS A 131 3.30 8.70 13.28
CA HIS A 131 4.54 8.56 12.52
C HIS A 131 5.59 9.60 12.94
N GLN A 132 5.19 10.85 13.16
CA GLN A 132 6.07 11.89 13.68
C GLN A 132 6.59 11.52 15.08
N ILE A 133 5.74 11.06 15.99
CA ILE A 133 6.16 10.63 17.33
C ILE A 133 7.18 9.50 17.25
N LYS A 134 6.94 8.47 16.42
CA LYS A 134 7.90 7.37 16.20
C LYS A 134 9.25 7.84 15.67
N SER A 135 9.27 8.90 14.87
CA SER A 135 10.54 9.47 14.37
C SER A 135 11.33 10.23 15.44
N LEU A 136 10.69 10.61 16.55
CA LEU A 136 11.30 11.32 17.68
C LEU A 136 11.75 10.38 18.79
N THR A 137 11.26 9.13 18.81
CA THR A 137 11.71 8.11 19.75
C THR A 137 13.03 7.51 19.27
N LEU A 138 14.04 7.50 20.14
CA LEU A 138 15.31 6.80 19.91
C LEU A 138 15.07 5.29 20.10
N GLU A 139 14.67 4.60 19.04
CA GLU A 139 14.81 3.14 18.91
C GLU A 139 16.01 2.79 18.04
#